data_AF-A0A496NA80-F1
#
_entry.id   AF-A0A496NA80-F1
#
_cell.length_a   1.000
_cell.length_b   1.000
_cell.length_c   1.000
_cell.angle_alpha   90.00
_cell.angle_beta   90.00
_cell.angle_gamma   90.00
#
_symmetry.space_group_name_H-M   'P 1'
#
loop_
_entity.id
_entity.type
_entity.pdbx_description
1 polymer ?
#
loop_
_entity_poly.entity_id
_entity_poly.type
_entity_poly.pdbx_seq_one_letter_code
_entity_poly.pdbx_strand_id
1 'polypeptide(L)'
;MANNKTLFEVIENERKAVKKYKPELLEMPEFTSKNLKYDFFEWQKSALENFLIFDRTSELDDFPDLKNKPTHLLFNMATGSGKTMMMAALILYYFEKGYRHFLFFVNQNNIVDKTENNFIDPTHAKFLFTEKILQGDTVIPIRKVEMFSPHSDGIEIKFTTIQKLYNDIYTERENQTTLADLHKLNLVMLGDEAHHLNAQTKGKKQGELDLEVELKANAGDAEIERKGWEHMVLELLLNKNGNPSQNVLLEFSATLPENADVQQKYADKIITKFGLKEFLQKGYTKEINLVSSTLGKKERVLHALLFAWYRHQIALKYGIANFKPVMLFRSKTIDESKADYLAFLNWAENVQAADFSFLTTFSTSLNDSDNANEQGKTRTEQALKFMQENGFEFVHLANWVKQNYQKHNVIITNSETNKTKTEKTDSETEKLLNNLEAADNPIRAIFTVDRLTEGWDVLNLFDIVRLYEGQNGG
;
A
#
# COMPACT_ATOMS: atom_id res chain seq x y z
N MET A 1 28.33 -25.37 -10.18
CA MET A 1 28.24 -24.61 -8.91
C MET A 1 27.01 -23.74 -9.03
N ALA A 2 25.97 -23.98 -8.23
CA ALA A 2 24.78 -23.13 -8.27
C ALA A 2 25.19 -21.72 -7.81
N ASN A 3 25.01 -20.73 -8.67
CA ASN A 3 25.38 -19.37 -8.39
C ASN A 3 24.39 -18.84 -7.33
N ASN A 4 24.85 -18.66 -6.09
CA ASN A 4 24.00 -18.20 -4.98
C ASN A 4 23.65 -16.70 -5.04
N LYS A 5 24.01 -16.01 -6.11
CA LYS A 5 23.73 -14.58 -6.27
C LYS A 5 22.29 -14.36 -6.66
N THR A 6 21.71 -13.30 -6.12
CA THR A 6 20.38 -12.80 -6.53
C THR A 6 20.51 -11.79 -7.67
N LEU A 7 19.47 -11.63 -8.49
CA LEU A 7 19.42 -10.62 -9.55
C LEU A 7 19.72 -9.22 -8.99
N PHE A 8 19.14 -8.91 -7.83
CA PHE A 8 19.37 -7.65 -7.14
C PHE A 8 20.86 -7.37 -6.91
N GLU A 9 21.62 -8.35 -6.39
CA GLU A 9 23.06 -8.18 -6.14
C GLU A 9 23.87 -7.98 -7.42
N VAL A 10 23.50 -8.70 -8.49
CA VAL A 10 24.14 -8.58 -9.79
C VAL A 10 23.90 -7.18 -10.36
N ILE A 11 22.64 -6.74 -10.40
CA ILE A 11 22.26 -5.43 -10.94
C ILE A 11 22.83 -4.28 -10.12
N GLU A 12 22.88 -4.39 -8.79
CA GLU A 12 23.49 -3.37 -7.93
C GLU A 12 24.99 -3.21 -8.19
N ASN A 13 25.69 -4.30 -8.49
CA ASN A 13 27.11 -4.25 -8.86
C ASN A 13 27.31 -3.62 -10.24
N GLU A 14 26.49 -4.01 -11.22
CA GLU A 14 26.47 -3.38 -12.55
C GLU A 14 26.16 -1.88 -12.45
N ARG A 15 25.20 -1.49 -11.63
CA ARG A 15 24.86 -0.07 -11.41
C ARG A 15 26.05 0.75 -10.94
N LYS A 16 26.83 0.22 -10.00
CA LYS A 16 28.03 0.91 -9.51
C LYS A 16 29.05 1.11 -10.63
N ALA A 17 29.21 0.13 -11.51
CA ALA A 17 30.10 0.25 -12.67
C ALA A 17 29.56 1.26 -13.69
N VAL A 18 28.31 1.13 -14.10
CA VAL A 18 27.65 2.04 -15.06
C VAL A 18 27.66 3.48 -14.54
N LYS A 19 27.34 3.71 -13.27
CA LYS A 19 27.37 5.05 -12.65
C LYS A 19 28.73 5.73 -12.75
N LYS A 20 29.81 4.96 -12.75
CA LYS A 20 31.19 5.48 -12.85
C LYS A 20 31.62 5.72 -14.29
N TYR A 21 31.24 4.84 -15.22
CA TYR A 21 31.81 4.80 -16.57
C TYR A 21 30.85 5.25 -17.68
N LYS A 22 29.54 5.10 -17.49
CA LYS A 22 28.47 5.37 -18.47
C LYS A 22 27.17 5.86 -17.78
N PRO A 23 27.20 6.97 -17.02
CA PRO A 23 26.05 7.43 -16.25
C PRO A 23 24.81 7.73 -17.11
N GLU A 24 24.97 8.02 -18.40
CA GLU A 24 23.88 8.24 -19.35
C GLU A 24 22.94 7.02 -19.47
N LEU A 25 23.44 5.81 -19.21
CA LEU A 25 22.64 4.59 -19.20
C LEU A 25 21.72 4.48 -17.98
N LEU A 26 21.85 5.36 -17.00
CA LEU A 26 20.99 5.44 -15.82
C LEU A 26 19.91 6.53 -15.95
N GLU A 27 19.98 7.35 -17.00
CA GLU A 27 19.03 8.43 -17.20
C GLU A 27 17.71 7.89 -17.73
N MET A 28 16.62 8.21 -17.01
CA MET A 28 15.27 7.97 -17.48
C MET A 28 15.03 8.78 -18.76
N PRO A 29 14.29 8.24 -19.74
CA PRO A 29 13.94 9.00 -20.92
C PRO A 29 13.26 10.33 -20.57
N GLU A 30 13.52 11.34 -21.41
CA GLU A 30 12.96 12.69 -21.23
C GLU A 30 11.43 12.66 -21.26
N PHE A 31 10.83 11.81 -22.10
CA PHE A 31 9.39 11.60 -22.13
C PHE A 31 8.84 11.14 -20.77
N THR A 32 9.49 10.18 -20.12
CA THR A 32 9.03 9.70 -18.81
C THR A 32 9.17 10.78 -17.73
N SER A 33 10.34 11.40 -17.64
CA SER A 33 10.65 12.36 -16.57
C SER A 33 9.82 13.66 -16.68
N LYS A 34 9.54 14.15 -17.89
CA LYS A 34 8.74 15.38 -18.08
C LYS A 34 7.23 15.22 -17.90
N ASN A 35 6.71 13.99 -18.02
CA ASN A 35 5.27 13.72 -17.96
C ASN A 35 4.79 13.22 -16.60
N LEU A 36 5.68 13.20 -15.59
CA LEU A 36 5.35 12.90 -14.20
C LEU A 36 5.20 14.22 -13.42
N LYS A 37 4.24 14.25 -12.50
CA LYS A 37 3.94 15.44 -11.69
C LYS A 37 4.95 15.66 -10.57
N TYR A 38 5.54 14.59 -10.05
CA TYR A 38 6.39 14.61 -8.87
C TYR A 38 7.79 14.10 -9.19
N ASP A 39 8.79 14.64 -8.50
CA ASP A 39 10.14 14.11 -8.53
C ASP A 39 10.26 12.81 -7.73
N PHE A 40 11.28 12.03 -8.07
CA PHE A 40 11.60 10.78 -7.36
C PHE A 40 12.46 11.03 -6.12
N PHE A 41 12.15 10.30 -5.05
CA PHE A 41 13.05 10.10 -3.93
C PHE A 41 14.28 9.27 -4.33
N GLU A 42 15.35 9.33 -3.52
CA GLU A 42 16.61 8.63 -3.78
C GLU A 42 16.44 7.11 -4.00
N TRP A 43 15.60 6.45 -3.20
CA TRP A 43 15.34 5.01 -3.30
C TRP A 43 14.50 4.66 -4.54
N GLN A 44 13.60 5.56 -4.97
CA GLN A 44 12.84 5.39 -6.21
C GLN A 44 13.75 5.55 -7.42
N LYS A 45 14.64 6.55 -7.42
CA LYS A 45 15.69 6.71 -8.44
C LYS A 45 16.54 5.45 -8.53
N SER A 46 17.05 4.98 -7.39
CA SER A 46 17.86 3.75 -7.32
C SER A 46 17.14 2.53 -7.90
N ALA A 47 15.84 2.38 -7.61
CA ALA A 47 15.01 1.31 -8.17
C ALA A 47 14.82 1.43 -9.70
N LEU A 48 14.59 2.64 -10.22
CA LEU A 48 14.50 2.91 -11.65
C LEU A 48 15.84 2.67 -12.36
N GLU A 49 16.95 3.09 -11.76
CA GLU A 49 18.30 2.84 -12.28
C GLU A 49 18.56 1.34 -12.41
N ASN A 50 18.21 0.55 -11.40
CA ASN A 50 18.32 -0.92 -11.45
C ASN A 50 17.48 -1.50 -12.60
N PHE A 51 16.24 -1.04 -12.74
CA PHE A 51 15.37 -1.45 -13.83
C PHE A 51 15.96 -1.08 -15.20
N LEU A 52 16.48 0.13 -15.37
CA LEU A 52 17.08 0.58 -16.64
C LEU A 52 18.30 -0.25 -17.02
N ILE A 53 19.15 -0.60 -16.05
CA ILE A 53 20.28 -1.51 -16.28
C ILE A 53 19.77 -2.86 -16.74
N PHE A 54 18.80 -3.43 -16.03
CA PHE A 54 18.22 -4.68 -16.43
C PHE A 54 17.65 -4.59 -17.86
N ASP A 55 16.87 -3.56 -18.19
CA ASP A 55 16.21 -3.44 -19.49
C ASP A 55 17.22 -3.20 -20.64
N ARG A 56 18.21 -2.32 -20.44
CA ARG A 56 19.17 -1.87 -21.46
C ARG A 56 20.33 -2.83 -21.67
N THR A 57 20.64 -3.68 -20.70
CA THR A 57 21.69 -4.71 -20.87
C THR A 57 21.15 -5.84 -21.74
N SER A 58 21.96 -6.38 -22.65
CA SER A 58 21.56 -7.48 -23.52
C SER A 58 21.67 -8.84 -22.84
N GLU A 59 22.67 -9.03 -21.98
CA GLU A 59 23.01 -10.31 -21.34
C GLU A 59 23.35 -10.10 -19.86
N LEU A 60 23.06 -11.09 -19.02
CA LEU A 60 23.45 -11.11 -17.62
C LEU A 60 24.22 -12.40 -17.37
N ASP A 61 25.52 -12.32 -17.12
CA ASP A 61 26.41 -13.49 -17.00
C ASP A 61 25.92 -14.50 -15.93
N ASP A 62 25.46 -13.98 -14.80
CA ASP A 62 24.95 -14.80 -13.69
C ASP A 62 23.52 -15.34 -13.99
N PHE A 63 22.82 -14.82 -15.01
CA PHE A 63 21.44 -15.16 -15.41
C PHE A 63 21.24 -15.18 -16.96
N PRO A 64 21.93 -16.08 -17.70
CA PRO A 64 22.01 -16.02 -19.17
C PRO A 64 20.66 -16.21 -19.87
N ASP A 65 19.75 -16.99 -19.28
CA ASP A 65 18.44 -17.29 -19.87
C ASP A 65 17.37 -16.23 -19.56
N LEU A 66 17.63 -15.32 -18.62
CA LEU A 66 16.61 -14.40 -18.10
C LEU A 66 16.14 -13.40 -19.16
N LYS A 67 17.02 -13.04 -20.09
CA LYS A 67 16.74 -12.11 -21.19
C LYS A 67 16.08 -12.78 -22.40
N ASN A 68 16.07 -14.11 -22.44
CA ASN A 68 15.41 -14.92 -23.47
C ASN A 68 13.95 -15.24 -23.15
N LYS A 69 13.46 -14.79 -22.00
CA LYS A 69 12.10 -15.03 -21.51
C LYS A 69 11.33 -13.71 -21.38
N PRO A 70 9.98 -13.76 -21.35
CA PRO A 70 9.18 -12.60 -20.99
C PRO A 70 9.65 -11.99 -19.67
N THR A 71 9.65 -10.66 -19.58
CA THR A 71 10.19 -9.96 -18.41
C THR A 71 9.30 -10.18 -17.20
N HIS A 72 9.88 -10.65 -16.09
CA HIS A 72 9.21 -10.77 -14.80
C HIS A 72 10.11 -10.19 -13.71
N LEU A 73 9.72 -9.04 -13.16
CA LEU A 73 10.49 -8.34 -12.14
C LEU A 73 9.63 -8.06 -10.91
N LEU A 74 10.27 -7.99 -9.75
CA LEU A 74 9.67 -7.65 -8.48
C LEU A 74 10.38 -6.44 -7.84
N PHE A 75 9.60 -5.39 -7.59
CA PHE A 75 9.99 -4.24 -6.80
C PHE A 75 9.58 -4.46 -5.35
N ASN A 76 10.52 -4.93 -4.53
CA ASN A 76 10.30 -5.12 -3.09
C ASN A 76 10.55 -3.79 -2.35
N MET A 77 9.49 -3.04 -2.09
CA MET A 77 9.54 -1.69 -1.55
C MET A 77 8.49 -1.47 -0.46
N ALA A 78 8.90 -0.91 0.67
CA ALA A 78 8.05 -0.71 1.85
C ALA A 78 6.74 0.04 1.54
N THR A 79 5.68 -0.25 2.28
CA THR A 79 4.41 0.49 2.17
C THR A 79 4.65 1.98 2.44
N GLY A 80 4.10 2.84 1.58
CA GLY A 80 4.30 4.29 1.64
C GLY A 80 5.60 4.79 1.01
N SER A 81 6.50 3.92 0.54
CA SER A 81 7.74 4.33 -0.15
C SER A 81 7.50 4.84 -1.60
N GLY A 82 6.26 4.83 -2.06
CA GLY A 82 5.85 5.35 -3.38
C GLY A 82 5.90 4.31 -4.51
N LYS A 83 5.43 3.09 -4.28
CA LYS A 83 5.26 2.04 -5.31
C LYS A 83 4.41 2.51 -6.50
N THR A 84 3.31 3.23 -6.25
CA THR A 84 2.43 3.75 -7.31
C THR A 84 3.14 4.75 -8.22
N MET A 85 4.07 5.55 -7.68
CA MET A 85 4.90 6.46 -8.48
C MET A 85 5.84 5.70 -9.42
N MET A 86 6.39 4.57 -8.95
CA MET A 86 7.21 3.68 -9.79
C MET A 86 6.39 3.10 -10.95
N MET A 87 5.17 2.65 -10.67
CA MET A 87 4.25 2.15 -11.71
C MET A 87 3.96 3.23 -12.76
N ALA A 88 3.67 4.48 -12.36
CA ALA A 88 3.45 5.59 -13.30
C ALA A 88 4.66 5.82 -14.22
N ALA A 89 5.87 5.81 -13.65
CA ALA A 89 7.10 5.95 -14.42
C ALA A 89 7.28 4.80 -15.44
N LEU A 90 7.03 3.57 -15.01
CA LEU A 90 7.16 2.39 -15.85
C LEU A 90 6.08 2.34 -16.95
N ILE A 91 4.87 2.84 -16.69
CA ILE A 91 3.83 3.01 -17.71
C ILE A 91 4.33 3.91 -18.85
N LEU A 92 4.85 5.09 -18.51
CA LEU A 92 5.39 6.01 -19.52
C LEU A 92 6.61 5.44 -20.24
N TYR A 93 7.49 4.76 -19.52
CA TYR A 93 8.67 4.10 -20.10
C TYR A 93 8.28 3.06 -21.15
N TYR A 94 7.37 2.15 -20.80
CA TYR A 94 6.92 1.12 -21.74
C TYR A 94 6.05 1.69 -22.87
N PHE A 95 5.31 2.77 -22.63
CA PHE A 95 4.59 3.48 -23.69
C PHE A 95 5.55 3.98 -24.78
N GLU A 96 6.67 4.58 -24.39
CA GLU A 96 7.71 5.03 -25.31
C GLU A 96 8.36 3.87 -26.07
N LYS A 97 8.46 2.69 -25.44
CA LYS A 97 8.88 1.43 -26.10
C LYS A 97 7.82 0.82 -27.03
N GLY A 98 6.66 1.45 -27.20
CA GLY A 98 5.61 1.02 -28.13
C GLY A 98 4.47 0.22 -27.49
N TYR A 99 4.47 0.00 -26.17
CA TYR A 99 3.36 -0.64 -25.50
C TYR A 99 2.16 0.32 -25.39
N ARG A 100 0.95 -0.22 -25.45
CA ARG A 100 -0.30 0.57 -25.37
C ARG A 100 -1.26 0.06 -24.31
N HIS A 101 -1.12 -1.21 -23.90
CA HIS A 101 -2.08 -1.92 -23.08
C HIS A 101 -1.45 -2.31 -21.75
N PHE A 102 -2.01 -1.78 -20.66
CA PHE A 102 -1.52 -1.95 -19.31
C PHE A 102 -2.60 -2.64 -18.47
N LEU A 103 -2.28 -3.82 -17.92
CA LEU A 103 -3.19 -4.57 -17.07
C LEU A 103 -2.77 -4.39 -15.61
N PHE A 104 -3.53 -3.60 -14.86
CA PHE A 104 -3.33 -3.43 -13.43
C PHE A 104 -4.21 -4.42 -12.66
N PHE A 105 -3.60 -5.22 -11.80
CA PHE A 105 -4.34 -6.16 -10.96
C PHE A 105 -3.85 -6.20 -9.51
N VAL A 106 -4.81 -6.47 -8.63
CA VAL A 106 -4.65 -6.51 -7.18
C VAL A 106 -5.52 -7.59 -6.57
N ASN A 107 -5.26 -7.94 -5.31
CA ASN A 107 -6.09 -8.91 -4.59
C ASN A 107 -7.43 -8.32 -4.12
N GLN A 108 -7.45 -7.04 -3.73
CA GLN A 108 -8.60 -6.41 -3.08
C GLN A 108 -9.15 -5.22 -3.89
N ASN A 109 -10.48 -5.15 -4.01
CA ASN A 109 -11.18 -4.13 -4.81
C ASN A 109 -10.91 -2.68 -4.36
N ASN A 110 -10.73 -2.43 -3.06
CA ASN A 110 -10.46 -1.09 -2.52
C ASN A 110 -9.16 -0.47 -3.06
N ILE A 111 -8.17 -1.31 -3.41
CA ILE A 111 -6.90 -0.86 -3.99
C ILE A 111 -7.10 -0.39 -5.43
N VAL A 112 -8.06 -1.00 -6.14
CA VAL A 112 -8.38 -0.68 -7.54
C VAL A 112 -8.83 0.77 -7.66
N ASP A 113 -9.87 1.15 -6.91
CA ASP A 113 -10.47 2.49 -6.99
C ASP A 113 -9.46 3.59 -6.62
N LYS A 114 -8.62 3.35 -5.61
CA LYS A 114 -7.58 4.29 -5.20
C LYS A 114 -6.53 4.50 -6.30
N THR A 115 -6.04 3.40 -6.87
CA THR A 115 -4.96 3.43 -7.85
C THR A 115 -5.46 3.98 -9.19
N GLU A 116 -6.71 3.68 -9.56
CA GLU A 116 -7.38 4.26 -10.71
C GLU A 116 -7.36 5.80 -10.65
N ASN A 117 -7.77 6.38 -9.52
CA ASN A 117 -7.75 7.84 -9.35
C ASN A 117 -6.33 8.43 -9.45
N ASN A 118 -5.29 7.69 -9.06
CA ASN A 118 -3.90 8.16 -9.15
C ASN A 118 -3.40 8.22 -10.60
N PHE A 119 -3.97 7.42 -11.50
CA PHE A 119 -3.55 7.34 -12.90
C PHE A 119 -4.50 8.03 -13.89
N ILE A 120 -5.79 8.14 -13.58
CA ILE A 120 -6.82 8.55 -14.56
C ILE A 120 -7.42 9.92 -14.27
N ASP A 121 -7.57 10.30 -12.99
CA ASP A 121 -8.30 11.52 -12.62
C ASP A 121 -7.34 12.71 -12.38
N PRO A 122 -7.20 13.66 -13.32
CA PRO A 122 -6.30 14.81 -13.17
C PRO A 122 -6.72 15.78 -12.06
N THR A 123 -7.97 15.71 -11.59
CA THR A 123 -8.48 16.54 -10.49
C THR A 123 -8.13 15.94 -9.12
N HIS A 124 -7.78 14.66 -9.07
CA HIS A 124 -7.42 13.99 -7.83
C HIS A 124 -6.08 14.52 -7.30
N ALA A 125 -6.00 14.82 -6.00
CA ALA A 125 -4.79 15.40 -5.39
C ALA A 125 -3.53 14.55 -5.61
N LYS A 126 -3.69 13.23 -5.63
CA LYS A 126 -2.63 12.23 -5.85
C LYS A 126 -2.44 11.81 -7.31
N PHE A 127 -3.03 12.53 -8.28
CA PHE A 127 -2.76 12.26 -9.69
C PHE A 127 -1.25 12.36 -9.97
N LEU A 128 -0.71 11.38 -10.70
CA LEU A 128 0.75 11.18 -10.83
C LEU A 128 1.34 11.74 -12.12
N PHE A 129 0.52 12.02 -13.13
CA PHE A 129 0.97 12.57 -14.41
C PHE A 129 0.81 14.09 -14.44
N THR A 130 1.49 14.74 -15.39
CA THR A 130 1.17 16.12 -15.75
C THR A 130 -0.26 16.21 -16.29
N GLU A 131 -0.87 17.40 -16.25
CA GLU A 131 -2.25 17.63 -16.72
C GLU A 131 -2.47 17.10 -18.16
N LYS A 132 -1.43 17.20 -19.00
CA LYS A 132 -1.36 16.58 -20.31
C LYS A 132 -0.05 15.82 -20.43
N ILE A 133 -0.12 14.56 -20.85
CA ILE A 133 1.06 13.77 -21.24
C ILE A 133 1.41 14.19 -22.67
N LEU A 134 2.61 14.69 -22.88
CA LEU A 134 3.09 15.23 -24.16
C LEU A 134 4.22 14.38 -24.74
N GLN A 135 4.09 14.03 -26.01
CA GLN A 135 5.16 13.47 -26.83
C GLN A 135 5.40 14.39 -28.02
N GLY A 136 6.39 15.28 -27.90
CA GLY A 136 6.50 16.43 -28.80
C GLY A 136 5.27 17.34 -28.68
N ASP A 137 4.61 17.61 -29.80
CA ASP A 137 3.37 18.41 -29.86
C ASP A 137 2.09 17.57 -29.68
N THR A 138 2.22 16.24 -29.60
CA THR A 138 1.07 15.33 -29.49
C THR A 138 0.69 15.12 -28.03
N VAL A 139 -0.59 15.32 -27.72
CA VAL A 139 -1.17 14.94 -26.43
C VAL A 139 -1.49 13.45 -26.44
N ILE A 140 -0.89 12.70 -25.52
CA ILE A 140 -1.12 11.27 -25.36
C ILE A 140 -2.29 11.06 -24.38
N PRO A 141 -3.40 10.45 -24.83
CA PRO A 141 -4.51 10.16 -23.93
C PRO A 141 -4.16 8.98 -23.02
N ILE A 142 -4.56 9.08 -21.75
CA ILE A 142 -4.56 7.96 -20.80
C ILE A 142 -6.02 7.64 -20.45
N ARG A 143 -6.43 6.38 -20.63
CA ARG A 143 -7.83 5.97 -20.54
C ARG A 143 -7.96 4.69 -19.73
N LYS A 144 -8.93 4.67 -18.81
CA LYS A 144 -9.45 3.42 -18.26
C LYS A 144 -10.29 2.71 -19.32
N VAL A 145 -10.09 1.40 -19.46
CA VAL A 145 -10.86 0.55 -20.36
C VAL A 145 -11.29 -0.74 -19.67
N GLU A 146 -12.47 -1.26 -20.01
CA GLU A 146 -12.88 -2.62 -19.62
C GLU A 146 -12.38 -3.68 -20.63
N MET A 147 -12.17 -3.26 -21.89
CA MET A 147 -11.60 -4.06 -22.97
C MET A 147 -10.55 -3.25 -23.73
N PHE A 148 -9.40 -3.87 -24.00
CA PHE A 148 -8.35 -3.24 -24.80
C PHE A 148 -8.76 -3.12 -26.26
N SER A 149 -8.44 -2.00 -26.89
CA SER A 149 -8.57 -1.86 -28.34
C SER A 149 -7.43 -2.61 -29.05
N PRO A 150 -7.64 -3.14 -30.27
CA PRO A 150 -6.53 -3.68 -31.05
C PRO A 150 -5.51 -2.61 -31.49
N HIS A 151 -5.98 -1.34 -31.57
CA HIS A 151 -5.19 -0.19 -31.99
C HIS A 151 -5.55 1.00 -31.10
N SER A 152 -4.62 1.38 -30.22
CA SER A 152 -4.77 2.55 -29.34
C SER A 152 -3.79 3.66 -29.75
N ASP A 153 -4.28 4.89 -29.72
CA ASP A 153 -3.54 6.13 -29.92
C ASP A 153 -2.82 6.61 -28.64
N GLY A 154 -3.00 5.93 -27.51
CA GLY A 154 -2.44 6.31 -26.23
C GLY A 154 -2.26 5.16 -25.24
N ILE A 155 -2.41 5.46 -23.96
CA ILE A 155 -2.22 4.54 -22.84
C ILE A 155 -3.60 4.02 -22.41
N GLU A 156 -3.85 2.73 -22.62
CA GLU A 156 -5.05 2.06 -22.08
C GLU A 156 -4.68 1.28 -20.84
N ILE A 157 -5.43 1.50 -19.75
CA ILE A 157 -5.27 0.77 -18.50
C ILE A 157 -6.55 0.03 -18.17
N LYS A 158 -6.47 -1.30 -18.04
CA LYS A 158 -7.54 -2.12 -17.46
C LYS A 158 -7.24 -2.35 -15.99
N PHE A 159 -8.15 -1.92 -15.14
CA PHE A 159 -8.09 -2.09 -13.69
C PHE A 159 -8.97 -3.28 -13.28
N THR A 160 -8.40 -4.29 -12.64
CA THR A 160 -9.13 -5.49 -12.25
C THR A 160 -8.62 -6.07 -10.93
N THR A 161 -9.38 -6.97 -10.32
CA THR A 161 -8.82 -7.87 -9.30
C THR A 161 -8.39 -9.17 -9.95
N ILE A 162 -7.58 -9.95 -9.23
CA ILE A 162 -7.17 -11.30 -9.66
C ILE A 162 -8.39 -12.22 -9.84
N GLN A 163 -9.39 -12.11 -8.95
CA GLN A 163 -10.62 -12.91 -9.02
C GLN A 163 -11.46 -12.52 -10.25
N LYS A 164 -11.63 -11.22 -10.51
CA LYS A 164 -12.34 -10.75 -11.71
C LYS A 164 -11.59 -11.17 -12.98
N LEU A 165 -10.27 -11.03 -13.00
CA LEU A 165 -9.43 -11.43 -14.13
C LEU A 165 -9.51 -12.92 -14.41
N TYR A 166 -9.47 -13.76 -13.37
CA TYR A 166 -9.65 -15.20 -13.51
C TYR A 166 -11.02 -15.53 -14.10
N ASN A 167 -12.09 -14.96 -13.53
CA ASN A 167 -13.44 -15.20 -14.02
C ASN A 167 -13.61 -14.71 -15.47
N ASP A 168 -13.03 -13.56 -15.84
CA ASP A 168 -13.03 -13.04 -17.21
C ASP A 168 -12.32 -13.99 -18.21
N ILE A 169 -11.31 -14.75 -17.76
CA ILE A 169 -10.54 -15.67 -18.62
C ILE A 169 -11.21 -17.04 -18.75
N TYR A 170 -11.79 -17.57 -17.68
CA TYR A 170 -12.33 -18.93 -17.63
C TYR A 170 -13.85 -19.02 -17.80
N THR A 171 -14.58 -17.91 -17.65
CA THR A 171 -16.04 -17.86 -17.83
C THR A 171 -16.36 -17.13 -19.11
N GLU A 172 -16.83 -17.82 -20.14
CA GLU A 172 -17.30 -17.16 -21.38
C GLU A 172 -18.62 -16.42 -21.11
N ARG A 173 -18.61 -15.08 -21.18
CA ARG A 173 -19.81 -14.24 -21.24
C ARG A 173 -19.71 -13.25 -22.38
N GLU A 174 -20.85 -12.79 -22.91
CA GLU A 174 -20.88 -11.73 -23.93
C GLU A 174 -20.24 -10.44 -23.39
N ASN A 175 -19.42 -9.76 -24.21
CA ASN A 175 -18.71 -8.51 -23.91
C ASN A 175 -17.55 -8.58 -22.88
N GLN A 176 -16.93 -9.74 -22.68
CA GLN A 176 -15.68 -9.86 -21.91
C GLN A 176 -14.45 -9.99 -22.82
N THR A 177 -13.30 -9.52 -22.34
CA THR A 177 -12.01 -9.71 -23.04
C THR A 177 -11.64 -11.19 -23.01
N THR A 178 -11.58 -11.83 -24.17
CA THR A 178 -11.20 -13.24 -24.25
C THR A 178 -9.70 -13.41 -24.06
N LEU A 179 -9.27 -14.60 -23.61
CA LEU A 179 -7.85 -14.95 -23.56
C LEU A 179 -7.19 -14.84 -24.95
N ALA A 180 -7.92 -15.21 -26.00
CA ALA A 180 -7.46 -15.12 -27.38
C ALA A 180 -7.19 -13.67 -27.83
N ASP A 181 -7.96 -12.70 -27.33
CA ASP A 181 -7.71 -11.29 -27.62
C ASP A 181 -6.51 -10.77 -26.85
N LEU A 182 -6.35 -11.15 -25.58
CA LEU A 182 -5.16 -10.80 -24.79
C LEU A 182 -3.87 -11.38 -25.38
N HIS A 183 -3.92 -12.59 -25.97
CA HIS A 183 -2.77 -13.22 -26.61
C HIS A 183 -2.28 -12.48 -27.86
N LYS A 184 -3.14 -11.68 -28.52
CA LYS A 184 -2.74 -10.87 -29.68
C LYS A 184 -2.00 -9.59 -29.29
N LEU A 185 -2.09 -9.16 -28.03
CA LEU A 185 -1.56 -7.88 -27.55
C LEU A 185 -0.19 -8.04 -26.88
N ASN A 186 0.57 -6.94 -26.85
CA ASN A 186 1.74 -6.80 -25.99
C ASN A 186 1.30 -6.09 -24.70
N LEU A 187 1.28 -6.83 -23.60
CA LEU A 187 0.75 -6.38 -22.31
C LEU A 187 1.88 -6.05 -21.34
N VAL A 188 1.73 -4.93 -20.64
CA VAL A 188 2.46 -4.67 -19.38
C VAL A 188 1.52 -4.91 -18.23
N MET A 189 1.82 -5.93 -17.45
CA MET A 189 1.06 -6.36 -16.28
C MET A 189 1.69 -5.77 -15.02
N LEU A 190 0.89 -5.06 -14.23
CA LEU A 190 1.28 -4.40 -12.99
C LEU A 190 0.52 -5.06 -11.84
N GLY A 191 1.22 -5.87 -11.04
CA GLY A 191 0.65 -6.52 -9.85
C GLY A 191 1.03 -5.77 -8.59
N ASP A 192 0.07 -5.22 -7.84
CA ASP A 192 0.33 -4.64 -6.51
C ASP A 192 -0.08 -5.61 -5.39
N GLU A 193 0.63 -5.51 -4.27
CA GLU A 193 0.56 -6.43 -3.12
C GLU A 193 0.76 -7.90 -3.50
N ALA A 194 1.79 -8.16 -4.31
CA ALA A 194 2.13 -9.49 -4.83
C ALA A 194 2.53 -10.54 -3.76
N HIS A 195 2.57 -10.19 -2.48
CA HIS A 195 2.76 -11.17 -1.41
C HIS A 195 1.55 -12.08 -1.21
N HIS A 196 0.33 -11.59 -1.44
CA HIS A 196 -0.89 -12.42 -1.41
C HIS A 196 -0.91 -13.47 -2.50
N LEU A 197 -0.20 -13.18 -3.59
CA LEU A 197 -0.12 -14.02 -4.75
C LEU A 197 0.77 -15.25 -4.50
N ASN A 198 1.76 -15.18 -3.60
CA ASN A 198 2.81 -16.19 -3.52
C ASN A 198 2.96 -16.81 -2.13
N ALA A 199 1.88 -16.80 -1.34
CA ALA A 199 1.92 -17.06 0.09
C ALA A 199 2.16 -18.53 0.49
N GLN A 200 1.94 -19.54 -0.35
CA GLN A 200 2.14 -20.95 0.04
C GLN A 200 2.80 -21.86 -1.01
N THR A 201 4.01 -21.52 -1.45
CA THR A 201 4.81 -22.51 -2.20
C THR A 201 5.03 -23.80 -1.37
N LYS A 202 4.46 -24.90 -1.87
CA LYS A 202 4.77 -26.33 -1.60
C LYS A 202 4.38 -26.92 -0.24
N GLY A 203 3.12 -26.84 0.14
CA GLY A 203 2.53 -27.77 1.11
C GLY A 203 1.94 -29.04 0.47
N LYS A 204 2.76 -30.02 0.04
CA LYS A 204 2.49 -31.47 -0.23
C LYS A 204 1.08 -32.01 -0.64
N LYS A 205 0.15 -31.17 -1.10
CA LYS A 205 -1.16 -31.51 -1.65
C LYS A 205 -1.49 -30.50 -2.75
N GLN A 206 -0.80 -30.63 -3.88
CA GLN A 206 -1.42 -30.23 -5.15
C GLN A 206 -2.56 -31.21 -5.35
N GLY A 207 -3.77 -30.82 -4.95
CA GLY A 207 -4.96 -31.37 -5.61
C GLY A 207 -4.92 -30.95 -7.08
N GLU A 208 -5.64 -31.67 -7.94
CA GLU A 208 -5.86 -31.23 -9.32
C GLU A 208 -6.34 -29.77 -9.35
N LEU A 209 -5.84 -29.00 -10.31
CA LEU A 209 -6.28 -27.62 -10.56
C LEU A 209 -7.80 -27.67 -10.84
N ASP A 210 -8.59 -27.10 -9.94
CA ASP A 210 -10.05 -27.06 -10.08
C ASP A 210 -10.44 -25.82 -10.89
N LEU A 211 -10.33 -25.94 -12.21
CA LEU A 211 -10.54 -24.86 -13.18
C LEU A 211 -12.04 -24.59 -13.47
N GLU A 212 -12.97 -25.39 -12.92
CA GLU A 212 -14.38 -25.40 -13.34
C GLU A 212 -15.32 -24.54 -12.49
N VAL A 213 -14.85 -23.90 -11.40
CA VAL A 213 -15.71 -23.15 -10.45
C VAL A 213 -15.29 -21.69 -10.31
N GLU A 214 -16.24 -20.76 -10.54
CA GLU A 214 -16.07 -19.30 -10.35
C GLU A 214 -15.33 -18.96 -9.03
N LEU A 215 -14.41 -18.01 -9.10
CA LEU A 215 -13.74 -17.44 -7.92
C LEU A 215 -14.65 -16.40 -7.28
N LYS A 216 -15.01 -16.63 -6.00
CA LYS A 216 -15.77 -15.65 -5.22
C LYS A 216 -14.89 -14.44 -4.89
N ALA A 217 -15.49 -13.26 -4.81
CA ALA A 217 -14.80 -12.01 -4.48
C ALA A 217 -14.14 -11.97 -3.08
N ASN A 218 -14.48 -12.93 -2.21
CA ASN A 218 -13.91 -13.10 -0.87
C ASN A 218 -13.06 -14.38 -0.73
N ALA A 219 -12.64 -14.98 -1.85
CA ALA A 219 -11.74 -16.13 -1.84
C ALA A 219 -10.44 -15.76 -1.11
N GLY A 220 -10.01 -16.58 -0.15
CA GLY A 220 -8.73 -16.41 0.53
C GLY A 220 -7.57 -16.89 -0.32
N ASP A 221 -6.35 -16.52 0.06
CA ASP A 221 -5.13 -16.77 -0.71
C ASP A 221 -4.94 -18.25 -1.09
N ALA A 222 -5.29 -19.18 -0.18
CA ALA A 222 -5.21 -20.62 -0.43
C ALA A 222 -6.20 -21.13 -1.50
N GLU A 223 -7.33 -20.46 -1.71
CA GLU A 223 -8.26 -20.78 -2.81
C GLU A 223 -7.78 -20.18 -4.14
N ILE A 224 -7.25 -18.95 -4.11
CA ILE A 224 -6.65 -18.27 -5.27
C ILE A 224 -5.45 -19.06 -5.79
N GLU A 225 -4.62 -19.57 -4.89
CA GLU A 225 -3.47 -20.41 -5.22
C GLU A 225 -3.90 -21.79 -5.75
N ARG A 226 -4.89 -22.44 -5.11
CA ARG A 226 -5.44 -23.74 -5.57
C ARG A 226 -6.09 -23.65 -6.95
N LYS A 227 -6.70 -22.52 -7.27
CA LYS A 227 -7.33 -22.26 -8.57
C LYS A 227 -6.36 -21.71 -9.62
N GLY A 228 -5.05 -21.64 -9.34
CA GLY A 228 -4.04 -21.47 -10.37
C GLY A 228 -3.91 -20.04 -10.92
N TRP A 229 -3.97 -19.00 -10.08
CA TRP A 229 -3.64 -17.65 -10.56
C TRP A 229 -2.21 -17.61 -11.17
N GLU A 230 -1.24 -18.36 -10.62
CA GLU A 230 0.12 -18.46 -11.17
C GLU A 230 0.07 -19.02 -12.58
N HIS A 231 -0.76 -20.03 -12.80
CA HIS A 231 -1.01 -20.58 -14.13
C HIS A 231 -1.66 -19.52 -15.03
N MET A 232 -2.67 -18.79 -14.57
CA MET A 232 -3.29 -17.72 -15.36
C MET A 232 -2.32 -16.57 -15.71
N VAL A 233 -1.64 -15.98 -14.74
CA VAL A 233 -0.76 -14.82 -14.97
C VAL A 233 0.56 -15.23 -15.61
N LEU A 234 1.22 -16.27 -15.11
CA LEU A 234 2.54 -16.66 -15.61
C LEU A 234 2.41 -17.53 -16.87
N GLU A 235 1.61 -18.57 -16.86
CA GLU A 235 1.52 -19.50 -18.01
C GLU A 235 0.67 -18.93 -19.14
N LEU A 236 -0.57 -18.52 -18.85
CA LEU A 236 -1.51 -18.09 -19.88
C LEU A 236 -1.24 -16.66 -20.37
N LEU A 237 -0.99 -15.69 -19.49
CA LEU A 237 -0.81 -14.30 -19.90
C LEU A 237 0.64 -13.95 -20.22
N LEU A 238 1.58 -14.17 -19.30
CA LEU A 238 2.97 -13.78 -19.47
C LEU A 238 3.67 -14.63 -20.53
N ASN A 239 3.53 -15.95 -20.46
CA ASN A 239 4.18 -16.89 -21.39
C ASN A 239 3.29 -17.29 -22.58
N LYS A 240 2.05 -16.77 -22.68
CA LYS A 240 1.11 -17.05 -23.77
C LYS A 240 0.99 -18.55 -24.09
N ASN A 241 0.97 -19.39 -23.05
CA ASN A 241 0.95 -20.86 -23.16
C ASN A 241 2.09 -21.44 -24.01
N GLY A 242 3.31 -20.91 -23.82
CA GLY A 242 4.51 -21.34 -24.54
C GLY A 242 4.75 -20.68 -25.90
N ASN A 243 3.86 -19.78 -26.34
CA ASN A 243 4.07 -19.00 -27.56
C ASN A 243 5.05 -17.83 -27.32
N PRO A 244 5.72 -17.32 -28.37
CA PRO A 244 6.53 -16.11 -28.26
C PRO A 244 5.73 -14.96 -27.65
N SER A 245 6.27 -14.40 -26.57
CA SER A 245 5.60 -13.35 -25.81
C SER A 245 6.56 -12.21 -25.52
N GLN A 246 6.09 -10.99 -25.77
CA GLN A 246 6.75 -9.76 -25.35
C GLN A 246 6.03 -9.14 -24.15
N ASN A 247 5.20 -9.91 -23.46
CA ASN A 247 4.52 -9.43 -22.27
C ASN A 247 5.52 -9.21 -21.14
N VAL A 248 5.17 -8.27 -20.27
CA VAL A 248 5.99 -7.85 -19.14
C VAL A 248 5.14 -7.99 -17.88
N LEU A 249 5.69 -8.56 -16.82
CA LEU A 249 5.10 -8.61 -15.49
C LEU A 249 6.00 -7.86 -14.51
N LEU A 250 5.46 -6.79 -13.92
CA LEU A 250 6.11 -6.00 -12.88
C LEU A 250 5.26 -6.13 -11.61
N GLU A 251 5.82 -6.81 -10.62
CA GLU A 251 5.21 -6.97 -9.31
C GLU A 251 5.74 -5.92 -8.33
N PHE A 252 4.87 -5.47 -7.44
CA PHE A 252 5.19 -4.52 -6.38
C PHE A 252 4.69 -5.10 -5.06
N SER A 253 5.57 -5.23 -4.08
CA SER A 253 5.18 -5.74 -2.76
C SER A 253 6.04 -5.10 -1.68
N ALA A 254 5.46 -4.88 -0.50
CA ALA A 254 6.18 -4.41 0.67
C ALA A 254 6.77 -5.55 1.52
N THR A 255 6.18 -6.73 1.41
CA THR A 255 6.55 -7.91 2.18
C THR A 255 6.83 -9.05 1.21
N LEU A 256 7.75 -9.92 1.62
CA LEU A 256 7.94 -11.23 1.01
C LEU A 256 8.02 -12.24 2.14
N PRO A 257 7.32 -13.39 2.04
CA PRO A 257 7.50 -14.47 2.99
C PRO A 257 8.99 -14.83 3.15
N GLU A 258 9.42 -15.06 4.38
CA GLU A 258 10.80 -15.46 4.70
C GLU A 258 11.13 -16.92 4.35
N ASN A 259 10.14 -17.67 3.83
CA ASN A 259 10.31 -19.06 3.42
C ASN A 259 11.38 -19.17 2.31
N ALA A 260 12.34 -20.08 2.49
CA ALA A 260 13.42 -20.36 1.55
C ALA A 260 12.91 -20.67 0.12
N ASP A 261 11.78 -21.38 -0.03
CA ASP A 261 11.20 -21.69 -1.34
C ASP A 261 10.75 -20.41 -2.07
N VAL A 262 10.15 -19.46 -1.35
CA VAL A 262 9.73 -18.17 -1.89
C VAL A 262 10.94 -17.32 -2.23
N GLN A 263 11.95 -17.28 -1.36
CA GLN A 263 13.20 -16.55 -1.63
C GLN A 263 13.91 -17.08 -2.88
N GLN A 264 13.95 -18.42 -3.06
CA GLN A 264 14.52 -19.04 -4.25
C GLN A 264 13.71 -18.71 -5.51
N LYS A 265 12.37 -18.78 -5.43
CA LYS A 265 11.47 -18.43 -6.54
C LYS A 265 11.67 -16.99 -7.04
N TYR A 266 12.01 -16.07 -6.14
CA TYR A 266 12.19 -14.66 -6.43
C TYR A 266 13.63 -14.21 -6.65
N ALA A 267 14.60 -15.12 -6.52
CA ALA A 267 16.02 -14.80 -6.60
C ALA A 267 16.41 -14.14 -7.93
N ASP A 268 15.77 -14.55 -9.05
CA ASP A 268 15.99 -14.04 -10.40
C ASP A 268 14.99 -12.94 -10.82
N LYS A 269 14.17 -12.43 -9.89
CA LYS A 269 13.10 -11.45 -10.18
C LYS A 269 13.25 -10.15 -9.40
N ILE A 270 13.77 -10.20 -8.17
CA ILE A 270 13.89 -9.01 -7.34
C ILE A 270 14.89 -8.04 -7.97
N ILE A 271 14.40 -6.87 -8.39
CA ILE A 271 15.22 -5.82 -9.02
C ILE A 271 15.59 -4.70 -8.04
N THR A 272 14.83 -4.57 -6.95
CA THR A 272 15.12 -3.62 -5.87
C THR A 272 14.65 -4.17 -4.53
N LYS A 273 15.35 -3.80 -3.45
CA LYS A 273 14.98 -4.07 -2.07
C LYS A 273 15.08 -2.78 -1.28
N PHE A 274 13.95 -2.26 -0.83
CA PHE A 274 13.86 -1.08 0.03
C PHE A 274 12.83 -1.33 1.13
N GLY A 275 13.25 -1.99 2.21
CA GLY A 275 12.35 -2.40 3.29
C GLY A 275 12.09 -1.31 4.34
N LEU A 276 11.17 -1.60 5.28
CA LEU A 276 10.77 -0.66 6.33
C LEU A 276 11.96 -0.15 7.17
N LYS A 277 12.93 -1.01 7.47
CA LYS A 277 14.12 -0.66 8.25
C LYS A 277 14.93 0.46 7.60
N GLU A 278 15.17 0.37 6.29
CA GLU A 278 15.89 1.40 5.55
C GLU A 278 15.03 2.66 5.40
N PHE A 279 13.74 2.49 5.16
CA PHE A 279 12.81 3.63 5.06
C PHE A 279 12.75 4.45 6.36
N LEU A 280 12.80 3.80 7.52
CA LEU A 280 12.92 4.44 8.84
C LEU A 280 14.23 5.21 8.96
N GLN A 281 15.35 4.62 8.55
CA GLN A 281 16.66 5.28 8.59
C GLN A 281 16.72 6.54 7.72
N LYS A 282 15.96 6.57 6.62
CA LYS A 282 15.85 7.75 5.75
C LYS A 282 14.98 8.86 6.35
N GLY A 283 14.21 8.60 7.40
CA GLY A 283 13.40 9.61 8.10
C GLY A 283 12.12 10.06 7.37
N TYR A 284 11.71 9.33 6.32
CA TYR A 284 10.52 9.64 5.51
C TYR A 284 9.29 8.78 5.85
N THR A 285 9.40 7.92 6.86
CA THR A 285 8.28 7.13 7.39
C THR A 285 8.20 7.24 8.90
N LYS A 286 7.05 6.85 9.46
CA LYS A 286 6.77 6.95 10.89
C LYS A 286 7.43 5.81 11.65
N GLU A 287 8.04 6.13 12.78
CA GLU A 287 8.47 5.14 13.75
C GLU A 287 7.26 4.42 14.36
N ILE A 288 7.28 3.09 14.33
CA ILE A 288 6.23 2.26 14.94
C ILE A 288 6.62 2.02 16.40
N ASN A 289 5.77 2.51 17.31
CA ASN A 289 5.96 2.32 18.74
C ASN A 289 4.84 1.42 19.29
N LEU A 290 5.22 0.31 19.92
CA LEU A 290 4.27 -0.56 20.62
C LEU A 290 4.13 -0.08 22.06
N VAL A 291 2.92 0.36 22.41
CA VAL A 291 2.58 0.78 23.78
C VAL A 291 1.63 -0.25 24.35
N SER A 292 2.11 -1.09 25.27
CA SER A 292 1.24 -1.95 26.07
C SER A 292 1.07 -1.39 27.47
N SER A 293 -0.18 -1.41 27.95
CA SER A 293 -0.55 -0.91 29.27
C SER A 293 -1.68 -1.75 29.86
N THR A 294 -1.81 -1.74 31.17
CA THR A 294 -2.93 -2.35 31.92
C THR A 294 -4.15 -1.44 32.00
N LEU A 295 -4.17 -0.35 31.22
CA LEU A 295 -5.22 0.67 31.24
C LEU A 295 -6.56 0.10 30.78
N GLY A 296 -7.62 0.56 31.43
CA GLY A 296 -8.99 0.28 31.00
C GLY A 296 -9.28 0.84 29.60
N LYS A 297 -10.41 0.44 29.00
CA LYS A 297 -10.78 0.88 27.64
C LYS A 297 -10.82 2.41 27.49
N LYS A 298 -11.49 3.10 28.43
CA LYS A 298 -11.59 4.57 28.42
C LYS A 298 -10.21 5.23 28.54
N GLU A 299 -9.39 4.76 29.48
CA GLU A 299 -8.04 5.29 29.70
C GLU A 299 -7.12 5.10 28.49
N ARG A 300 -7.19 3.93 27.81
CA ARG A 300 -6.45 3.70 26.55
C ARG A 300 -6.82 4.69 25.46
N VAL A 301 -8.12 4.98 25.32
CA VAL A 301 -8.62 5.99 24.37
C VAL A 301 -8.12 7.38 24.74
N LEU A 302 -8.23 7.78 26.01
CA LEU A 302 -7.77 9.08 26.49
C LEU A 302 -6.24 9.24 26.36
N HIS A 303 -5.49 8.16 26.55
CA HIS A 303 -4.04 8.13 26.35
C HIS A 303 -3.66 8.33 24.87
N ALA A 304 -4.39 7.71 23.94
CA ALA A 304 -4.21 7.99 22.51
C ALA A 304 -4.56 9.45 22.16
N LEU A 305 -5.62 10.00 22.75
CA LEU A 305 -6.00 11.41 22.57
C LEU A 305 -4.94 12.39 23.07
N LEU A 306 -4.21 12.06 24.15
CA LEU A 306 -3.03 12.82 24.59
C LEU A 306 -1.97 12.87 23.48
N PHE A 307 -1.67 11.74 22.84
CA PHE A 307 -0.67 11.73 21.76
C PHE A 307 -1.14 12.50 20.53
N ALA A 308 -2.42 12.38 20.16
CA ALA A 308 -3.00 13.16 19.07
C ALA A 308 -2.91 14.67 19.35
N TRP A 309 -3.24 15.10 20.58
CA TRP A 309 -3.09 16.49 21.01
C TRP A 309 -1.64 16.94 20.98
N TYR A 310 -0.73 16.14 21.55
CA TYR A 310 0.69 16.48 21.61
C TYR A 310 1.28 16.67 20.21
N ARG A 311 1.01 15.75 19.28
CA ARG A 311 1.45 15.89 17.88
C ARG A 311 0.87 17.15 17.22
N HIS A 312 -0.39 17.48 17.51
CA HIS A 312 -1.00 18.71 17.02
C HIS A 312 -0.31 19.97 17.58
N GLN A 313 0.04 20.00 18.87
CA GLN A 313 0.80 21.12 19.46
C GLN A 313 2.19 21.25 18.83
N ILE A 314 2.87 20.12 18.58
CA ILE A 314 4.16 20.12 17.89
C ILE A 314 4.02 20.65 16.46
N ALA A 315 2.98 20.25 15.72
CA ALA A 315 2.72 20.77 14.40
C ALA A 315 2.50 22.29 14.39
N LEU A 316 1.72 22.82 15.34
CA LEU A 316 1.53 24.26 15.53
C LEU A 316 2.86 24.97 15.82
N LYS A 317 3.67 24.41 16.73
CA LYS A 317 4.99 24.97 17.09
C LYS A 317 5.93 25.11 15.89
N TYR A 318 5.85 24.18 14.93
CA TYR A 318 6.69 24.19 13.72
C TYR A 318 5.98 24.75 12.48
N GLY A 319 4.77 25.32 12.62
CA GLY A 319 4.04 25.93 11.50
C GLY A 319 3.55 24.92 10.46
N ILE A 320 3.35 23.66 10.82
CA ILE A 320 2.82 22.63 9.92
C ILE A 320 1.31 22.81 9.80
N ALA A 321 0.88 23.38 8.67
CA ALA A 321 -0.52 23.61 8.37
C ALA A 321 -1.30 22.29 8.23
N ASN A 322 -2.58 22.31 8.62
CA ASN A 322 -3.53 21.21 8.42
C ASN A 322 -3.08 19.85 8.98
N PHE A 323 -2.20 19.83 9.99
CA PHE A 323 -1.76 18.58 10.60
C PHE A 323 -2.92 17.90 11.34
N LYS A 324 -3.31 16.74 10.81
CA LYS A 324 -4.48 15.97 11.26
C LYS A 324 -4.08 14.52 11.58
N PRO A 325 -3.77 14.21 12.85
CA PRO A 325 -3.49 12.84 13.23
C PRO A 325 -4.80 12.06 13.32
N VAL A 326 -4.95 11.04 12.48
CA VAL A 326 -6.08 10.11 12.48
C VAL A 326 -5.76 8.91 13.37
N MET A 327 -6.74 8.45 14.14
CA MET A 327 -6.64 7.27 14.99
C MET A 327 -7.57 6.17 14.50
N LEU A 328 -7.09 4.93 14.51
CA LEU A 328 -7.86 3.73 14.19
C LEU A 328 -8.13 2.92 15.45
N PHE A 329 -9.41 2.79 15.80
CA PHE A 329 -9.90 1.96 16.88
C PHE A 329 -10.35 0.60 16.35
N ARG A 330 -9.75 -0.48 16.85
CA ARG A 330 -10.09 -1.86 16.47
C ARG A 330 -10.83 -2.59 17.57
N SER A 331 -11.99 -3.15 17.22
CA SER A 331 -12.83 -4.00 18.09
C SER A 331 -12.91 -5.43 17.51
N LYS A 332 -13.32 -6.45 18.28
CA LYS A 332 -13.36 -7.84 17.77
C LYS A 332 -14.61 -8.13 16.94
N THR A 333 -15.72 -7.50 17.30
CA THR A 333 -17.02 -7.74 16.69
C THR A 333 -17.67 -6.44 16.23
N ILE A 334 -18.61 -6.55 15.29
CA ILE A 334 -19.36 -5.39 14.78
C ILE A 334 -20.13 -4.70 15.91
N ASP A 335 -20.73 -5.49 16.81
CA ASP A 335 -21.51 -4.96 17.94
C ASP A 335 -20.61 -4.27 18.96
N GLU A 336 -19.45 -4.85 19.29
CA GLU A 336 -18.45 -4.17 20.13
C GLU A 336 -18.00 -2.85 19.50
N SER A 337 -17.73 -2.84 18.20
CA SER A 337 -17.29 -1.64 17.49
C SER A 337 -18.36 -0.55 17.48
N LYS A 338 -19.65 -0.90 17.33
CA LYS A 338 -20.78 0.04 17.46
C LYS A 338 -20.88 0.60 18.88
N ALA A 339 -20.76 -0.26 19.90
CA ALA A 339 -20.76 0.17 21.30
C ALA A 339 -19.57 1.07 21.63
N ASP A 340 -18.38 0.74 21.14
CA ASP A 340 -17.15 1.50 21.32
C ASP A 340 -17.22 2.87 20.65
N TYR A 341 -17.80 2.95 19.45
CA TYR A 341 -18.06 4.20 18.75
C TYR A 341 -18.99 5.13 19.55
N LEU A 342 -20.12 4.60 20.04
CA LEU A 342 -21.06 5.38 20.85
C LEU A 342 -20.43 5.82 22.19
N ALA A 343 -19.68 4.93 22.84
CA ALA A 343 -18.96 5.24 24.06
C ALA A 343 -17.90 6.33 23.84
N PHE A 344 -17.16 6.26 22.73
CA PHE A 344 -16.18 7.27 22.35
C PHE A 344 -16.82 8.64 22.17
N LEU A 345 -17.92 8.74 21.41
CA LEU A 345 -18.61 10.02 21.22
C LEU A 345 -19.05 10.62 22.55
N ASN A 346 -19.63 9.81 23.43
CA ASN A 346 -20.03 10.25 24.77
C ASN A 346 -18.83 10.69 25.61
N TRP A 347 -17.70 9.98 25.54
CA TRP A 347 -16.48 10.38 26.24
C TRP A 347 -15.91 11.68 25.69
N ALA A 348 -15.82 11.83 24.37
CA ALA A 348 -15.27 13.01 23.71
C ALA A 348 -16.11 14.26 24.00
N GLU A 349 -17.44 14.15 24.01
CA GLU A 349 -18.36 15.25 24.32
C GLU A 349 -18.27 15.69 25.79
N ASN A 350 -18.12 14.74 26.71
CA ASN A 350 -18.23 15.01 28.16
C ASN A 350 -16.90 15.07 28.91
N VAL A 351 -15.76 14.84 28.25
CA VAL A 351 -14.43 14.76 28.88
C VAL A 351 -14.10 15.98 29.74
N GLN A 352 -13.50 15.76 30.90
CA GLN A 352 -13.08 16.80 31.83
C GLN A 352 -11.60 16.64 32.18
N ALA A 353 -11.00 17.67 32.79
CA ALA A 353 -9.61 17.64 33.25
C ALA A 353 -9.32 16.45 34.19
N ALA A 354 -10.28 16.09 35.05
CA ALA A 354 -10.15 14.99 36.00
C ALA A 354 -10.03 13.61 35.32
N ASP A 355 -10.59 13.43 34.11
CA ASP A 355 -10.48 12.18 33.36
C ASP A 355 -9.03 11.86 32.92
N PHE A 356 -8.15 12.86 32.90
CA PHE A 356 -6.73 12.71 32.54
C PHE A 356 -5.80 12.56 33.74
N SER A 357 -6.33 12.59 34.97
CA SER A 357 -5.53 12.46 36.20
C SER A 357 -4.76 11.15 36.30
N PHE A 358 -5.24 10.07 35.66
CA PHE A 358 -4.50 8.81 35.61
C PHE A 358 -3.13 8.95 34.93
N LEU A 359 -2.94 9.93 34.03
CA LEU A 359 -1.67 10.14 33.34
C LEU A 359 -0.54 10.56 34.28
N THR A 360 -0.85 11.29 35.37
CA THR A 360 0.17 11.66 36.37
C THR A 360 0.59 10.45 37.18
N THR A 361 -0.37 9.62 37.59
CA THR A 361 -0.10 8.36 38.32
C THR A 361 0.67 7.37 37.45
N PHE A 362 0.30 7.28 36.17
CA PHE A 362 0.98 6.48 35.17
C PHE A 362 2.42 6.94 34.99
N SER A 363 2.70 8.25 34.89
CA SER A 363 4.08 8.75 34.81
C SER A 363 4.94 8.39 36.03
N THR A 364 4.35 8.32 37.24
CA THR A 364 5.08 7.95 38.46
C THR A 364 5.33 6.45 38.62
N SER A 365 4.41 5.58 38.19
CA SER A 365 4.57 4.11 38.29
C SER A 365 5.49 3.53 37.21
N LEU A 366 5.89 4.33 36.23
CA LEU A 366 6.74 3.93 35.12
C LEU A 366 8.24 4.03 35.41
N ASN A 367 8.65 4.69 36.51
CA ASN A 367 10.05 4.86 36.91
C ASN A 367 10.71 3.58 37.47
N ASP A 368 9.95 2.51 37.75
CA ASP A 368 10.40 1.34 38.52
C ASP A 368 10.41 0.00 37.73
N SER A 369 10.45 -0.02 36.37
CA SER A 369 10.44 -1.30 35.63
C SER A 369 11.35 -1.39 34.40
N ASP A 370 12.38 -2.25 34.49
CA ASP A 370 13.30 -2.74 33.45
C ASP A 370 12.61 -3.73 32.47
N ASN A 371 11.56 -3.32 31.78
CA ASN A 371 10.95 -4.14 30.72
C ASN A 371 10.83 -3.36 29.41
N ALA A 372 10.96 -4.12 28.30
CA ALA A 372 11.15 -3.78 26.87
C ALA A 372 10.18 -2.75 26.20
N ASN A 373 9.45 -1.94 26.97
CA ASN A 373 8.53 -0.88 26.56
C ASN A 373 9.09 0.54 26.77
N GLU A 374 10.41 0.73 26.84
CA GLU A 374 11.05 2.02 27.12
C GLU A 374 10.57 3.15 26.19
N GLN A 375 10.26 2.87 24.92
CA GLN A 375 9.88 3.92 23.96
C GLN A 375 8.47 4.50 24.21
N GLY A 376 7.45 3.69 24.47
CA GLY A 376 6.10 4.19 24.78
C GLY A 376 6.04 5.01 26.09
N LYS A 377 6.89 4.62 27.05
CA LYS A 377 7.09 5.33 28.32
C LYS A 377 7.67 6.73 28.06
N THR A 378 8.77 6.81 27.29
CA THR A 378 9.41 8.08 26.95
C THR A 378 8.48 9.05 26.21
N ARG A 379 7.59 8.56 25.32
CA ARG A 379 6.67 9.44 24.58
C ARG A 379 5.60 10.06 25.47
N THR A 380 5.08 9.32 26.45
CA THR A 380 4.08 9.84 27.40
C THR A 380 4.71 10.90 28.29
N GLU A 381 5.90 10.63 28.82
CA GLU A 381 6.68 11.59 29.60
C GLU A 381 7.02 12.85 28.79
N GLN A 382 7.42 12.70 27.53
CA GLN A 382 7.66 13.84 26.63
C GLN A 382 6.42 14.72 26.46
N ALA A 383 5.25 14.11 26.25
CA ALA A 383 3.99 14.85 26.11
C ALA A 383 3.62 15.60 27.40
N LEU A 384 3.74 14.95 28.56
CA LEU A 384 3.44 15.56 29.85
C LEU A 384 4.45 16.66 30.23
N LYS A 385 5.74 16.42 29.99
CA LYS A 385 6.80 17.42 30.19
C LYS A 385 6.58 18.64 29.29
N PHE A 386 6.26 18.42 28.01
CA PHE A 386 5.89 19.51 27.10
C PHE A 386 4.68 20.29 27.62
N MET A 387 3.66 19.60 28.15
CA MET A 387 2.49 20.22 28.74
C MET A 387 2.89 21.16 29.89
N GLN A 388 3.72 20.68 30.81
CA GLN A 388 4.24 21.46 31.95
C GLN A 388 5.09 22.67 31.51
N GLU A 389 6.06 22.45 30.61
CA GLU A 389 6.98 23.49 30.13
C GLU A 389 6.26 24.63 29.38
N ASN A 390 5.12 24.34 28.75
CA ASN A 390 4.34 25.32 27.99
C ASN A 390 3.11 25.82 28.76
N GLY A 391 2.97 25.49 30.05
CA GLY A 391 1.88 25.98 30.89
C GLY A 391 0.50 25.44 30.51
N PHE A 392 0.45 24.28 29.84
CA PHE A 392 -0.80 23.60 29.54
C PHE A 392 -1.28 22.80 30.75
N GLU A 393 -2.59 22.81 30.94
CA GLU A 393 -3.30 21.99 31.94
C GLU A 393 -4.24 20.99 31.25
N PHE A 394 -4.68 19.93 31.96
CA PHE A 394 -5.59 18.93 31.39
C PHE A 394 -6.93 19.51 30.91
N VAL A 395 -7.35 20.67 31.41
CA VAL A 395 -8.53 21.38 30.89
C VAL A 395 -8.35 21.78 29.41
N HIS A 396 -7.14 22.16 29.00
CA HIS A 396 -6.84 22.50 27.61
C HIS A 396 -6.92 21.27 26.71
N LEU A 397 -6.41 20.13 27.17
CA LEU A 397 -6.54 18.85 26.48
C LEU A 397 -8.02 18.44 26.34
N ALA A 398 -8.80 18.49 27.44
CA ALA A 398 -10.22 18.18 27.42
C ALA A 398 -11.00 19.07 26.44
N ASN A 399 -10.75 20.38 26.44
CA ASN A 399 -11.37 21.31 25.51
C ASN A 399 -10.99 21.03 24.05
N TRP A 400 -9.73 20.70 23.79
CA TRP A 400 -9.26 20.33 22.46
C TRP A 400 -9.94 19.05 21.96
N VAL A 401 -10.10 18.04 22.81
CA VAL A 401 -10.81 16.80 22.47
C VAL A 401 -12.26 17.10 22.07
N LYS A 402 -13.00 17.88 22.88
CA LYS A 402 -14.40 18.26 22.59
C LYS A 402 -14.56 18.97 21.24
N GLN A 403 -13.58 19.81 20.88
CA GLN A 403 -13.61 20.58 19.65
C GLN A 403 -13.24 19.75 18.42
N ASN A 404 -12.36 18.76 18.56
CA ASN A 404 -11.78 18.03 17.43
C ASN A 404 -12.38 16.64 17.20
N TYR A 405 -13.13 16.09 18.15
CA TYR A 405 -13.70 14.73 18.05
C TYR A 405 -15.22 14.75 18.16
N GLN A 406 -15.86 15.61 17.38
CA GLN A 406 -17.31 15.65 17.25
C GLN A 406 -17.79 14.51 16.34
N LYS A 407 -19.11 14.27 16.33
CA LYS A 407 -19.72 13.20 15.51
C LYS A 407 -19.28 13.23 14.05
N HIS A 408 -19.14 14.41 13.44
CA HIS A 408 -18.73 14.54 12.04
C HIS A 408 -17.23 14.28 11.79
N ASN A 409 -16.42 14.17 12.85
CA ASN A 409 -14.99 13.83 12.77
C ASN A 409 -14.72 12.34 12.98
N VAL A 410 -15.74 11.55 13.31
CA VAL A 410 -15.60 10.15 13.70
C VAL A 410 -16.44 9.29 12.77
N ILE A 411 -15.84 8.24 12.23
CA ILE A 411 -16.52 7.31 11.32
C ILE A 411 -16.43 5.88 11.84
N ILE A 412 -17.45 5.09 11.53
CA ILE A 412 -17.48 3.65 11.78
C ILE A 412 -17.63 2.93 10.45
N THR A 413 -16.74 1.98 10.16
CA THR A 413 -16.69 1.35 8.82
C THR A 413 -17.52 0.07 8.73
N ASN A 414 -18.34 -0.22 9.74
CA ASN A 414 -19.13 -1.43 9.80
C ASN A 414 -20.46 -1.20 9.09
N SER A 415 -20.75 -2.03 8.09
CA SER A 415 -22.00 -1.99 7.35
C SER A 415 -23.24 -1.95 8.27
N GLU A 416 -24.22 -1.11 7.92
CA GLU A 416 -25.52 -1.06 8.59
C GLU A 416 -26.31 -2.37 8.44
N THR A 417 -26.06 -3.17 7.40
CA THR A 417 -26.85 -4.37 7.04
C THR A 417 -26.46 -5.67 7.74
N ASN A 418 -25.43 -5.66 8.61
CA ASN A 418 -25.20 -6.71 9.63
C ASN A 418 -25.14 -8.17 9.10
N LYS A 419 -24.68 -8.44 7.86
CA LYS A 419 -24.60 -9.83 7.34
C LYS A 419 -23.18 -10.37 7.14
N THR A 420 -22.17 -9.54 6.86
CA THR A 420 -20.78 -10.02 6.72
C THR A 420 -19.73 -9.01 7.18
N LYS A 421 -18.54 -9.51 7.60
CA LYS A 421 -17.37 -8.69 8.00
C LYS A 421 -16.74 -7.87 6.85
N THR A 422 -17.20 -8.06 5.62
CA THR A 422 -16.57 -7.59 4.37
C THR A 422 -17.46 -6.71 3.50
N GLU A 423 -18.67 -6.34 3.97
CA GLU A 423 -19.58 -5.48 3.21
C GLU A 423 -19.03 -4.06 3.01
N LYS A 424 -19.25 -3.51 1.80
CA LYS A 424 -18.93 -2.13 1.44
C LYS A 424 -19.71 -1.16 2.33
N THR A 425 -19.04 -0.10 2.80
CA THR A 425 -19.71 1.08 3.36
C THR A 425 -20.34 1.89 2.23
N ASP A 426 -21.12 2.92 2.56
CA ASP A 426 -21.64 3.83 1.54
C ASP A 426 -20.49 4.50 0.74
N SER A 427 -20.80 4.93 -0.49
CA SER A 427 -19.79 5.50 -1.39
C SER A 427 -19.09 6.74 -0.81
N GLU A 428 -19.75 7.47 0.08
CA GLU A 428 -19.21 8.67 0.70
C GLU A 428 -18.18 8.32 1.78
N THR A 429 -18.42 7.29 2.59
CA THR A 429 -17.43 6.79 3.56
C THR A 429 -16.15 6.33 2.86
N GLU A 430 -16.25 5.60 1.73
CA GLU A 430 -15.07 5.16 0.99
C GLU A 430 -14.24 6.33 0.45
N LYS A 431 -14.90 7.37 -0.08
CA LYS A 431 -14.21 8.60 -0.51
C LYS A 431 -13.46 9.27 0.63
N LEU A 432 -14.09 9.36 1.81
CA LEU A 432 -13.45 9.92 3.01
C LEU A 432 -12.25 9.07 3.48
N LEU A 433 -12.34 7.75 3.43
CA LEU A 433 -11.26 6.85 3.85
C LEU A 433 -10.09 6.82 2.85
N ASN A 434 -10.36 6.98 1.56
CA ASN A 434 -9.33 6.98 0.52
C ASN A 434 -8.54 8.30 0.44
N ASN A 435 -9.07 9.37 1.03
CA ASN A 435 -8.51 10.73 0.97
C ASN A 435 -8.33 11.35 2.37
N LEU A 436 -7.91 10.56 3.36
CA LEU A 436 -7.73 10.99 4.76
C LEU A 436 -6.69 12.12 4.91
N GLU A 437 -5.79 12.26 3.95
CA GLU A 437 -4.77 13.31 3.91
C GLU A 437 -5.26 14.68 3.48
N ALA A 438 -6.41 14.76 2.79
CA ALA A 438 -6.90 16.04 2.31
C ALA A 438 -7.23 16.99 3.46
N ALA A 439 -6.93 18.27 3.25
CA ALA A 439 -7.07 19.32 4.25
C ALA A 439 -8.53 19.59 4.64
N ASP A 440 -9.45 19.36 3.71
CA ASP A 440 -10.90 19.49 3.88
C ASP A 440 -11.56 18.23 4.45
N ASN A 441 -10.85 17.10 4.49
CA ASN A 441 -11.38 15.87 5.07
C ASN A 441 -11.49 16.02 6.61
N PRO A 442 -12.68 15.88 7.22
CA PRO A 442 -12.89 16.14 8.64
C PRO A 442 -12.53 14.96 9.56
N ILE A 443 -12.27 13.77 9.00
CA ILE A 443 -12.15 12.53 9.76
C ILE A 443 -10.84 12.49 10.57
N ARG A 444 -10.98 12.16 11.86
CA ARG A 444 -9.90 12.06 12.86
C ARG A 444 -9.93 10.76 13.66
N ALA A 445 -11.07 10.07 13.73
CA ALA A 445 -11.20 8.78 14.39
C ALA A 445 -11.99 7.79 13.54
N ILE A 446 -11.51 6.56 13.45
CA ILE A 446 -12.12 5.49 12.65
C ILE A 446 -12.33 4.27 13.54
N PHE A 447 -13.55 3.73 13.59
CA PHE A 447 -13.89 2.50 14.29
C PHE A 447 -14.09 1.36 13.29
N THR A 448 -13.37 0.27 13.50
CA THR A 448 -13.41 -0.90 12.61
C THR A 448 -13.20 -2.22 13.34
N VAL A 449 -13.49 -3.32 12.65
CA VAL A 449 -13.22 -4.69 13.11
C VAL A 449 -12.03 -5.25 12.33
N ASP A 450 -12.27 -5.69 11.10
CA ASP A 450 -11.28 -6.35 10.23
C ASP A 450 -10.97 -5.55 8.94
N ARG A 451 -11.57 -4.36 8.75
CA ARG A 451 -11.29 -3.53 7.57
C ARG A 451 -10.04 -2.67 7.80
N LEU A 452 -9.50 -2.08 6.73
CA LEU A 452 -8.31 -1.23 6.78
C LEU A 452 -7.09 -1.99 7.31
N THR A 453 -6.96 -3.26 6.94
CA THR A 453 -5.72 -4.04 7.09
C THR A 453 -4.73 -3.65 6.01
N GLU A 454 -5.20 -3.48 4.77
CA GLU A 454 -4.40 -3.21 3.58
C GLU A 454 -5.13 -2.28 2.60
N GLY A 455 -4.37 -1.72 1.65
CA GLY A 455 -4.94 -1.01 0.52
C GLY A 455 -5.52 0.38 0.78
N TRP A 456 -5.27 0.95 1.96
CA TRP A 456 -5.71 2.30 2.33
C TRP A 456 -4.52 3.18 2.68
N ASP A 457 -4.72 4.50 2.74
CA ASP A 457 -3.63 5.43 3.03
C ASP A 457 -3.31 5.56 4.51
N VAL A 458 -2.05 5.29 4.87
CA VAL A 458 -1.57 5.35 6.25
C VAL A 458 -0.82 6.66 6.56
N LEU A 459 -0.73 7.61 5.62
CA LEU A 459 0.03 8.86 5.79
C LEU A 459 -0.49 9.71 6.94
N ASN A 460 -1.80 9.74 7.18
CA ASN A 460 -2.40 10.44 8.30
C ASN A 460 -2.82 9.52 9.47
N LEU A 461 -2.60 8.20 9.39
CA LEU A 461 -2.83 7.30 10.52
C LEU A 461 -1.66 7.36 11.52
N PHE A 462 -1.89 7.82 12.74
CA PHE A 462 -0.82 7.94 13.74
C PHE A 462 -0.93 6.94 14.90
N ASP A 463 -2.14 6.49 15.23
CA ASP A 463 -2.34 5.56 16.34
C ASP A 463 -3.32 4.46 15.94
N ILE A 464 -2.99 3.22 16.31
CA ILE A 464 -3.89 2.06 16.23
C ILE A 464 -4.17 1.60 17.65
N VAL A 465 -5.41 1.78 18.10
CA VAL A 465 -5.83 1.46 19.46
C VAL A 465 -6.72 0.22 19.42
N ARG A 466 -6.22 -0.89 19.98
CA ARG A 466 -7.02 -2.11 20.18
C ARG A 466 -7.92 -1.91 21.39
N LEU A 467 -9.23 -2.06 21.22
CA LEU A 467 -10.24 -1.89 22.28
C LEU A 467 -10.65 -3.20 22.96
N TYR A 468 -9.98 -4.30 22.65
CA TYR A 468 -10.22 -5.62 23.22
C TYR A 468 -8.97 -6.19 23.88
N GLU A 469 -9.16 -7.25 24.66
CA GLU A 469 -8.10 -8.01 25.32
C GLU A 469 -7.67 -9.22 24.48
N GLY A 470 -6.38 -9.53 24.50
CA GLY A 470 -5.76 -10.63 23.76
C GLY A 470 -4.81 -10.15 22.65
N GLN A 471 -3.62 -10.74 22.59
CA GLN A 471 -2.76 -10.65 21.41
C GLN A 471 -3.39 -11.51 20.31
N ASN A 472 -3.96 -10.88 19.29
CA ASN A 472 -3.99 -11.56 17.99
C ASN A 472 -2.54 -11.57 17.50
N GLY A 473 -1.92 -12.74 17.52
CA GLY A 473 -0.76 -13.03 16.69
C GLY A 473 -1.20 -12.85 15.24
N GLY A 474 -0.64 -11.84 14.61
CA GLY A 474 -0.76 -11.56 13.18
C GLY A 474 0.63 -11.26 12.67
#